data_AF-A0A077NHN5-F1
#
_entry.id   AF-A0A077NHN5-F1
#
_cell.length_a   1.000
_cell.length_b   1.000
_cell.length_c   1.000
_cell.angle_alpha   90.00
_cell.angle_beta   90.00
_cell.angle_gamma   90.00
#
_symmetry.space_group_name_H-M   'P 1'
#
loop_
_entity.id
_entity.type
_entity.pdbx_description
1 polymer ?
#
loop_
_entity_poly.entity_id
_entity_poly.type
_entity_poly.pdbx_seq_one_letter_code
_entity_poly.pdbx_strand_id
1 'polypeptide(L)'
;MGNWRKVIVSSSYYPKSQAGIPQHAVHTIPREEWNLWQHIMENTGSTSPPGFSDYPTSSAEISNVDPRFMSPYVSVRYSDWNNWILVKGTAARSNGWEQTQNLSQILVSSPYYFGPHYSWGDSYIYDRVNGNVSSGGSKVWRKVAHTHHLTMVVEQLLQYSS
;
A
#
# COMPACT_ATOMS: atom_id res chain seq x y z
N MET A 1 -1.22 9.47 33.41
CA MET A 1 -0.19 9.14 32.40
C MET A 1 0.90 10.22 32.51
N GLY A 2 2.18 9.86 32.45
CA GLY A 2 3.29 10.83 32.59
C GLY A 2 3.23 11.97 31.55
N ASN A 3 3.89 13.10 31.84
CA ASN A 3 3.95 14.27 30.95
C ASN A 3 4.83 13.97 29.71
N TRP A 4 4.30 13.19 28.77
CA TRP A 4 4.91 12.98 27.46
C TRP A 4 4.63 14.17 26.56
N ARG A 5 5.67 14.71 25.90
CA ARG A 5 5.49 15.80 24.92
C ARG A 5 4.75 15.35 23.66
N LYS A 6 4.92 14.09 23.25
CA LYS A 6 4.27 13.48 22.10
C LYS A 6 4.22 11.97 22.26
N VAL A 7 3.10 11.37 21.91
CA VAL A 7 2.93 9.91 21.79
C VAL A 7 2.77 9.61 20.31
N ILE A 8 3.40 8.54 19.82
CA ILE A 8 3.27 8.07 18.44
C ILE A 8 2.89 6.60 18.50
N VAL A 9 1.83 6.24 17.78
CA VAL A 9 1.39 4.85 17.66
C VAL A 9 1.96 4.30 16.36
N SER A 10 2.87 3.34 16.46
CA SER A 10 3.45 2.64 15.31
C SER A 10 2.90 1.23 15.20
N SER A 11 2.26 0.90 14.08
CA SER A 11 1.67 -0.43 13.84
C SER A 11 1.83 -0.85 12.37
N SER A 12 1.67 -2.14 12.08
CA SER A 12 1.69 -2.65 10.70
C SER A 12 0.78 -3.87 10.60
N TYR A 13 -0.26 -3.76 9.77
CA TYR A 13 -1.11 -4.88 9.41
C TYR A 13 -1.07 -5.09 7.89
N TYR A 14 0.13 -5.38 7.40
CA TYR A 14 0.33 -5.78 6.01
C TYR A 14 0.53 -7.30 5.90
N PRO A 15 -0.09 -7.97 4.90
CA PRO A 15 0.00 -9.42 4.78
C PRO A 15 1.43 -9.93 4.73
N LYS A 16 1.75 -10.88 5.61
CA LYS A 16 3.05 -11.57 5.67
C LYS A 16 3.37 -12.32 4.38
N SER A 17 2.33 -12.82 3.72
CA SER A 17 2.44 -13.50 2.43
C SER A 17 1.30 -13.08 1.52
N GLN A 18 1.51 -13.25 0.21
CA GLN A 18 0.44 -13.12 -0.77
C GLN A 18 -0.24 -14.46 -1.06
N ALA A 19 -0.06 -15.48 -0.21
CA ALA A 19 -0.79 -16.74 -0.35
C ALA A 19 -2.30 -16.49 -0.14
N GLY A 20 -3.15 -17.18 -0.90
CA GLY A 20 -4.60 -16.97 -0.84
C GLY A 20 -5.13 -15.72 -1.56
N ILE A 21 -4.27 -14.75 -1.91
CA ILE A 21 -4.68 -13.60 -2.72
C ILE A 21 -4.97 -14.06 -4.15
N PRO A 22 -6.18 -13.80 -4.69
CA PRO A 22 -6.55 -14.17 -6.04
C PRO A 22 -5.67 -13.47 -7.08
N GLN A 23 -5.41 -14.16 -8.19
CA GLN A 23 -4.67 -13.58 -9.30
C GLN A 23 -5.63 -12.84 -10.24
N HIS A 24 -5.14 -11.78 -10.87
CA HIS A 24 -5.85 -11.01 -11.90
C HIS A 24 -7.21 -10.47 -11.45
N ALA A 25 -7.35 -10.22 -10.14
CA ALA A 25 -8.53 -9.63 -9.53
C ALA A 25 -8.10 -8.62 -8.47
N VAL A 26 -8.98 -7.66 -8.20
CA VAL A 26 -8.81 -6.77 -7.05
C VAL A 26 -9.10 -7.55 -5.78
N HIS A 27 -8.20 -7.45 -4.82
CA HIS A 27 -8.38 -7.99 -3.48
C HIS A 27 -8.15 -6.89 -2.44
N THR A 28 -9.06 -6.79 -1.48
CA THR A 28 -9.02 -5.77 -0.42
C THR A 28 -8.75 -6.41 0.92
N ILE A 29 -7.96 -5.72 1.75
CA ILE A 29 -7.64 -6.11 3.11
C ILE A 29 -7.74 -4.86 3.98
N PRO A 30 -8.46 -4.87 5.12
CA PRO A 30 -8.55 -3.70 5.98
C PRO A 30 -7.19 -3.18 6.44
N ARG A 31 -7.05 -1.86 6.53
CA ARG A 31 -5.91 -1.17 7.15
C ARG A 31 -6.10 -1.10 8.65
N GLU A 32 -5.87 -2.22 9.34
CA GLU A 32 -6.10 -2.30 10.78
C GLU A 32 -5.19 -1.35 11.58
N GLU A 33 -4.02 -0.99 11.06
CA GLU A 33 -3.21 0.08 11.65
C GLU A 33 -3.95 1.42 11.71
N TRP A 34 -4.68 1.75 10.66
CA TRP A 34 -5.46 2.99 10.55
C TRP A 34 -6.69 2.93 11.47
N ASN A 35 -7.44 1.82 11.40
CA ASN A 35 -8.60 1.59 12.27
C ASN A 35 -8.20 1.69 13.76
N LEU A 36 -7.11 1.05 14.16
CA LEU A 36 -6.60 1.11 15.52
C LEU A 36 -6.28 2.54 15.95
N TRP A 37 -5.59 3.30 15.09
CA TRP A 37 -5.24 4.69 15.41
C TRP A 37 -6.49 5.57 15.55
N GLN A 38 -7.49 5.41 14.68
CA GLN A 38 -8.78 6.12 14.81
C GLN A 38 -9.49 5.76 16.13
N HIS A 39 -9.53 4.47 16.50
CA HIS A 39 -10.11 4.06 17.78
C HIS A 39 -9.37 4.68 18.98
N ILE A 40 -8.04 4.78 18.94
CA ILE A 40 -7.27 5.44 19.98
C ILE A 40 -7.60 6.94 20.04
N MET A 41 -7.68 7.61 18.89
CA MET A 41 -8.05 9.03 18.80
C MET A 41 -9.42 9.31 19.43
N GLU A 42 -10.41 8.46 19.16
CA GLU A 42 -11.78 8.60 19.68
C GLU A 42 -11.90 8.32 21.18
N ASN A 43 -11.07 7.42 21.72
CA ASN A 43 -11.22 6.92 23.09
C ASN A 43 -10.23 7.50 24.11
N THR A 44 -9.18 8.21 23.68
CA THR A 44 -8.15 8.71 24.62
C THR A 44 -8.49 10.04 25.28
N GLY A 45 -9.44 10.82 24.75
CA GLY A 45 -9.82 12.13 25.31
C GLY A 45 -8.63 13.09 25.52
N SER A 46 -7.52 12.84 24.81
CA SER A 46 -6.23 13.49 25.07
C SER A 46 -6.22 14.90 24.50
N THR A 47 -5.73 15.85 25.29
CA THR A 47 -5.43 17.23 24.82
C THR A 47 -4.25 17.28 23.84
N SER A 48 -3.53 16.17 23.68
CA SER A 48 -2.46 15.99 22.68
C SER A 48 -2.71 14.69 21.91
N PRO A 49 -3.28 14.74 20.70
CA PRO A 49 -3.59 13.55 19.93
C PRO A 49 -2.31 12.77 19.59
N PRO A 50 -2.31 11.44 19.71
CA PRO A 50 -1.15 10.63 19.33
C PRO A 50 -0.89 10.73 17.83
N GLY A 51 0.39 10.80 17.44
CA GLY A 51 0.79 10.70 16.05
C GLY A 51 0.54 9.31 15.47
N PHE A 52 0.25 9.25 14.18
CA PHE A 52 0.16 8.01 13.42
C PHE A 52 1.53 7.62 12.84
N SER A 53 1.79 6.32 12.79
CA SER A 53 2.94 5.74 12.10
C SER A 53 2.59 4.33 11.65
N ASP A 54 2.93 4.01 10.40
CA ASP A 54 2.82 2.66 9.87
C ASP A 54 4.08 2.21 9.11
N TYR A 55 4.08 0.94 8.69
CA TYR A 55 5.10 0.39 7.82
C TYR A 55 4.52 0.16 6.42
N PRO A 56 4.79 1.03 5.45
CA PRO A 56 3.99 1.09 4.23
C PRO A 56 4.30 -0.04 3.26
N THR A 57 3.25 -0.70 2.78
CA THR A 57 3.26 -1.65 1.64
C THR A 57 4.20 -2.87 1.77
N SER A 58 4.59 -3.20 3.01
CA SER A 58 5.42 -4.34 3.34
C SER A 58 5.03 -4.90 4.70
N SER A 59 5.16 -6.22 4.89
CA SER A 59 5.07 -6.80 6.21
C SER A 59 6.26 -6.36 7.07
N ALA A 60 6.04 -6.20 8.37
CA ALA A 60 7.09 -6.02 9.37
C ALA A 60 7.91 -7.30 9.59
N GLU A 61 7.40 -8.45 9.14
CA GLU A 61 8.11 -9.73 9.22
C GLU A 61 8.97 -9.96 7.97
N ILE A 62 10.23 -10.31 8.21
CA ILE A 62 11.20 -10.65 7.18
C ILE A 62 11.17 -12.17 7.00
N SER A 63 10.96 -12.62 5.76
CA SER A 63 11.07 -14.04 5.43
C SER A 63 12.51 -14.51 5.64
N ASN A 64 12.69 -15.64 6.33
CA ASN A 64 13.99 -16.31 6.47
C ASN A 64 14.40 -17.11 5.22
N VAL A 65 13.58 -17.11 4.17
CA VAL A 65 13.88 -17.82 2.93
C VAL A 65 14.89 -17.02 2.11
N ASP A 66 15.92 -17.70 1.62
CA ASP A 66 16.94 -17.11 0.78
C ASP A 66 16.31 -16.53 -0.52
N PRO A 67 16.45 -15.20 -0.77
CA PRO A 67 15.87 -14.53 -1.92
C PRO A 67 16.25 -15.13 -3.28
N ARG A 68 17.38 -15.83 -3.38
CA ARG A 68 17.85 -16.49 -4.62
C ARG A 68 16.93 -17.61 -5.08
N PHE A 69 16.18 -18.21 -4.14
CA PHE A 69 15.24 -19.30 -4.42
C PHE A 69 13.77 -18.83 -4.44
N MET A 70 13.51 -17.56 -4.15
CA MET A 70 12.17 -16.98 -4.24
C MET A 70 11.95 -16.27 -5.57
N SER A 71 10.86 -16.62 -6.26
CA SER A 71 10.34 -15.80 -7.35
C SER A 71 9.21 -14.93 -6.80
N PRO A 72 9.40 -13.60 -6.70
CA PRO A 72 8.32 -12.75 -6.22
C PRO A 72 7.15 -12.80 -7.21
N TYR A 73 5.94 -12.87 -6.69
CA TYR A 73 4.76 -12.58 -7.49
C TYR A 73 4.78 -11.10 -7.92
N VAL A 74 4.46 -10.86 -9.18
CA VAL A 74 4.21 -9.51 -9.66
C VAL A 74 2.91 -9.03 -9.02
N SER A 75 2.93 -7.87 -8.37
CA SER A 75 1.73 -7.31 -7.74
C SER A 75 1.75 -5.79 -7.80
N VAL A 76 0.64 -5.21 -8.23
CA VAL A 76 0.36 -3.78 -8.03
C VAL A 76 -0.24 -3.66 -6.63
N ARG A 77 0.47 -2.94 -5.76
CA ARG A 77 0.07 -2.66 -4.38
C ARG A 77 -0.41 -1.22 -4.31
N TYR A 78 -1.52 -1.01 -3.62
CA TYR A 78 -2.19 0.26 -3.56
C TYR A 78 -2.96 0.37 -2.22
N SER A 79 -3.57 1.51 -1.94
CA SER A 79 -4.39 1.71 -0.74
C SER A 79 -5.59 2.58 -1.06
N ASP A 80 -6.70 2.36 -0.37
CA ASP A 80 -7.75 3.35 -0.22
C ASP A 80 -7.78 3.85 1.23
N TRP A 81 -8.76 4.70 1.53
CA TRP A 81 -8.95 5.29 2.86
C TRP A 81 -8.94 4.26 4.00
N ASN A 82 -9.46 3.06 3.79
CA ASN A 82 -9.65 2.06 4.85
C ASN A 82 -8.99 0.70 4.56
N ASN A 83 -8.46 0.48 3.36
CA ASN A 83 -8.04 -0.83 2.88
C ASN A 83 -6.72 -0.77 2.11
N TRP A 84 -5.94 -1.84 2.25
CA TRP A 84 -4.93 -2.23 1.29
C TRP A 84 -5.61 -2.84 0.06
N ILE A 85 -5.17 -2.41 -1.12
CA ILE A 85 -5.69 -2.87 -2.41
C ILE A 85 -4.56 -3.61 -3.13
N LEU A 86 -4.82 -4.87 -3.49
CA LEU A 86 -3.82 -5.77 -4.07
C LEU A 86 -4.35 -6.33 -5.38
N VAL A 87 -3.59 -6.11 -6.47
CA VAL A 87 -3.83 -6.76 -7.75
C VAL A 87 -2.61 -7.60 -8.09
N LYS A 88 -2.77 -8.92 -7.93
CA LYS A 88 -1.67 -9.89 -8.00
C LYS A 88 -1.68 -10.61 -9.35
N GLY A 89 -0.51 -10.78 -9.97
CA GLY A 89 -0.31 -11.64 -11.12
C GLY A 89 0.38 -12.94 -10.74
N THR A 90 1.30 -13.39 -11.58
CA THR A 90 2.06 -14.63 -11.40
C THR A 90 3.52 -14.35 -11.03
N ALA A 91 4.31 -15.41 -10.86
CA ALA A 91 5.72 -15.34 -10.52
C ALA A 91 6.56 -14.61 -11.60
N ALA A 92 7.33 -13.59 -11.20
CA ALA A 92 8.07 -12.74 -12.14
C ALA A 92 9.17 -13.49 -12.90
N ARG A 93 9.83 -14.48 -12.28
CA ARG A 93 10.90 -15.25 -12.92
C ARG A 93 10.43 -16.04 -14.15
N SER A 94 9.20 -16.53 -14.13
CA SER A 94 8.65 -17.37 -15.20
C SER A 94 7.90 -16.56 -16.26
N ASN A 95 7.24 -15.47 -15.85
CA ASN A 95 6.28 -14.75 -16.70
C ASN A 95 6.62 -13.26 -16.89
N GLY A 96 7.75 -12.78 -16.34
CA GLY A 96 8.21 -11.41 -16.49
C GLY A 96 7.34 -10.36 -15.79
N TRP A 97 7.78 -9.09 -15.87
CA TRP A 97 7.08 -7.93 -15.31
C TRP A 97 6.06 -7.31 -16.27
N GLU A 98 5.98 -7.76 -17.52
CA GLU A 98 5.03 -7.22 -18.52
C GLU A 98 3.57 -7.30 -18.05
N GLN A 99 3.26 -8.32 -17.24
CA GLN A 99 1.97 -8.51 -16.55
C GLN A 99 1.46 -7.24 -15.85
N THR A 100 2.36 -6.38 -15.39
CA THR A 100 2.03 -5.12 -14.72
C THR A 100 1.09 -4.23 -15.50
N GLN A 101 1.11 -4.28 -16.85
CA GLN A 101 0.16 -3.51 -17.66
C GLN A 101 -1.27 -3.95 -17.41
N ASN A 102 -1.54 -5.27 -17.49
CA ASN A 102 -2.85 -5.82 -17.22
C ASN A 102 -3.27 -5.63 -15.74
N LEU A 103 -2.33 -5.81 -14.79
CA LEU A 103 -2.62 -5.59 -13.37
C LEU A 103 -2.95 -4.12 -13.07
N SER A 104 -2.24 -3.18 -13.71
CA SER A 104 -2.56 -1.75 -13.63
C SER A 104 -3.91 -1.44 -14.27
N GLN A 105 -4.25 -2.07 -15.40
CA GLN A 105 -5.56 -1.90 -16.05
C GLN A 105 -6.69 -2.33 -15.12
N ILE A 106 -6.55 -3.48 -14.44
CA ILE A 106 -7.52 -3.96 -13.45
C ILE A 106 -7.70 -2.94 -12.32
N LEU A 107 -6.61 -2.35 -11.80
CA LEU A 107 -6.68 -1.34 -10.75
C LEU A 107 -7.37 -0.06 -11.24
N VAL A 108 -6.95 0.48 -12.39
CA VAL A 108 -7.49 1.73 -12.96
C VAL A 108 -8.98 1.62 -13.29
N SER A 109 -9.44 0.43 -13.68
CA SER A 109 -10.86 0.14 -13.92
C SER A 109 -11.67 -0.12 -12.65
N SER A 110 -11.03 -0.17 -11.48
CA SER A 110 -11.70 -0.39 -10.19
C SER A 110 -12.11 0.93 -9.53
N PRO A 111 -13.10 0.93 -8.63
CA PRO A 111 -13.50 2.14 -7.90
C PRO A 111 -12.45 2.62 -6.89
N TYR A 112 -11.39 1.84 -6.66
CA TYR A 112 -10.35 2.15 -5.67
C TYR A 112 -9.26 3.07 -6.20
N TYR A 113 -9.16 3.26 -7.52
CA TYR A 113 -8.10 4.09 -8.10
C TYR A 113 -8.41 5.58 -7.98
N PHE A 114 -7.47 6.37 -7.46
CA PHE A 114 -7.71 7.78 -7.13
C PHE A 114 -7.48 8.73 -8.32
N GLY A 115 -6.95 8.20 -9.42
CA GLY A 115 -6.78 8.93 -10.67
C GLY A 115 -5.34 9.40 -10.90
N PRO A 116 -4.97 9.66 -12.16
CA PRO A 116 -3.57 9.87 -12.59
C PRO A 116 -2.88 11.08 -11.96
N HIS A 117 -3.63 12.05 -11.44
CA HIS A 117 -3.09 13.27 -10.87
C HIS A 117 -2.94 13.23 -9.35
N TYR A 118 -3.31 12.12 -8.70
CA TYR A 118 -3.30 12.02 -7.24
C TYR A 118 -1.89 11.97 -6.65
N SER A 119 -1.01 11.15 -7.23
CA SER A 119 0.39 11.08 -6.84
C SER A 119 1.28 10.70 -8.03
N TRP A 120 2.60 10.75 -7.84
CA TRP A 120 3.55 10.22 -8.83
C TRP A 120 3.30 8.73 -9.13
N GLY A 121 2.93 7.95 -8.11
CA GLY A 121 2.63 6.52 -8.27
C GLY A 121 1.39 6.28 -9.12
N ASP A 122 0.36 7.10 -8.93
CA ASP A 122 -0.87 7.05 -9.73
C ASP A 122 -0.60 7.37 -11.19
N SER A 123 0.13 8.45 -11.47
CA SER A 123 0.56 8.78 -12.83
C SER A 123 1.31 7.62 -13.47
N TYR A 124 2.24 6.98 -12.74
CA TYR A 124 2.98 5.82 -13.26
C TYR A 124 2.07 4.63 -13.59
N ILE A 125 1.06 4.34 -12.74
CA ILE A 125 0.08 3.28 -12.97
C ILE A 125 -0.69 3.56 -14.25
N TYR A 126 -1.17 4.80 -14.42
CA TYR A 126 -1.89 5.22 -15.62
C TYR A 126 -1.03 5.15 -16.88
N ASP A 127 0.21 5.65 -16.81
CA ASP A 127 1.15 5.55 -17.92
C ASP A 127 1.49 4.11 -18.26
N ARG A 128 1.53 3.22 -17.26
CA ARG A 128 1.78 1.79 -17.51
C ARG A 128 0.63 1.15 -18.28
N VAL A 129 -0.61 1.52 -17.97
CA VAL A 129 -1.79 1.08 -18.75
C VAL A 129 -1.65 1.48 -20.23
N ASN A 130 -1.27 2.74 -20.47
CA ASN A 130 -1.14 3.30 -21.82
C ASN A 130 0.13 2.90 -22.57
N GLY A 131 1.04 2.13 -21.93
CA GLY A 131 2.31 1.72 -22.55
C GLY A 131 3.35 2.84 -22.62
N ASN A 132 3.16 3.95 -21.90
CA ASN A 132 4.06 5.10 -21.89
C ASN A 132 5.32 4.87 -21.03
N VAL A 133 5.30 3.87 -20.15
CA VAL A 133 6.44 3.47 -19.31
C VAL A 133 6.68 1.97 -19.40
N SER A 134 7.94 1.57 -19.19
CA SER A 134 8.33 0.16 -19.14
C SER A 134 7.61 -0.60 -18.00
N SER A 135 7.63 -1.94 -18.08
CA SER A 135 7.09 -2.82 -17.04
C SER A 135 7.74 -2.63 -15.67
N GLY A 136 8.95 -2.06 -15.62
CA GLY A 136 9.69 -1.83 -14.38
C GLY A 136 10.06 -3.14 -13.68
N GLY A 137 10.46 -3.02 -12.41
CA GLY A 137 10.79 -4.17 -11.57
C GLY A 137 10.39 -3.93 -10.13
N SER A 138 10.73 -4.85 -9.24
CA SER A 138 10.32 -4.82 -7.83
C SER A 138 10.56 -3.47 -7.14
N LYS A 139 11.72 -2.83 -7.38
CA LYS A 139 12.05 -1.51 -6.81
C LYS A 139 11.10 -0.40 -7.29
N VAL A 140 10.75 -0.40 -8.58
CA VAL A 140 9.85 0.58 -9.19
C VAL A 140 8.46 0.43 -8.59
N TRP A 141 7.93 -0.79 -8.53
CA TRP A 141 6.59 -1.04 -8.00
C TRP A 141 6.46 -0.79 -6.50
N ARG A 142 7.56 -0.92 -5.74
CA ARG A 142 7.61 -0.45 -4.35
C ARG A 142 7.54 1.08 -4.27
N LYS A 143 8.30 1.78 -5.10
CA LYS A 143 8.25 3.25 -5.18
C LYS A 143 6.85 3.74 -5.52
N VAL A 144 6.21 3.17 -6.54
CA VAL A 144 4.84 3.50 -6.97
C VAL A 144 3.85 3.39 -5.82
N ALA A 145 3.85 2.25 -5.12
CA ALA A 145 2.96 2.01 -3.99
C ALA A 145 3.24 2.96 -2.82
N HIS A 146 4.52 3.21 -2.50
CA HIS A 146 4.92 4.12 -1.43
C HIS A 146 4.51 5.56 -1.68
N THR A 147 4.72 6.09 -2.89
CA THR A 147 4.38 7.48 -3.19
C THR A 147 2.89 7.74 -3.10
N HIS A 148 2.08 6.80 -3.60
CA HIS A 148 0.62 6.88 -3.48
C HIS A 148 0.19 6.86 -2.01
N HIS A 149 0.67 5.86 -1.27
CA HIS A 149 0.26 5.64 0.11
C HIS A 149 0.65 6.80 1.03
N LEU A 150 1.86 7.36 0.86
CA LEU A 150 2.30 8.51 1.64
C LEU A 150 1.46 9.76 1.35
N THR A 151 1.11 10.02 0.08
CA THR A 151 0.20 11.12 -0.26
C THR A 151 -1.14 10.96 0.47
N MET A 152 -1.71 9.76 0.42
CA MET A 152 -2.99 9.46 1.08
C MET A 152 -2.93 9.56 2.60
N VAL A 153 -1.88 9.04 3.25
CA VAL A 153 -1.74 9.14 4.71
C VAL A 153 -1.58 10.60 5.14
N VAL A 154 -0.83 11.42 4.38
CA VAL A 154 -0.73 12.86 4.67
C VAL A 154 -2.11 13.52 4.57
N GLU A 155 -2.87 13.24 3.52
CA GLU A 155 -4.22 13.77 3.34
C GLU A 155 -5.17 13.32 4.47
N GLN A 156 -5.10 12.05 4.86
CA GLN A 156 -5.83 11.50 6.01
C GLN A 156 -5.53 12.27 7.29
N LEU A 157 -4.25 12.46 7.61
CA LEU A 157 -3.85 13.14 8.84
C LEU A 157 -4.21 14.62 8.85
N LEU A 158 -4.23 15.27 7.68
CA LEU A 158 -4.69 16.66 7.57
C LEU A 158 -6.17 16.83 7.96
N GLN A 159 -6.99 15.78 7.83
CA GLN A 159 -8.39 15.80 8.28
C GLN A 159 -8.54 15.75 9.81
N TYR A 160 -7.46 15.40 10.53
CA TYR A 160 -7.43 15.31 12.00
C TYR A 160 -6.62 16.43 12.66
N SER A 161 -5.94 17.28 11.87
CA SER A 161 -5.25 18.46 12.38
C SER A 161 -6.19 19.67 12.35
N SER A 162 -6.90 19.89 13.47
CA SER A 162 -7.71 21.09 13.76
C SER A 162 -6.92 22.09 14.59
#